data_AF-A0A5N9H820-F1
#
_entry.id   AF-A0A5N9H820-F1
#
_cell.length_a   1.000
_cell.length_b   1.000
_cell.length_c   1.000
_cell.angle_alpha   90.00
_cell.angle_beta   90.00
_cell.angle_gamma   90.00
#
_symmetry.space_group_name_H-M   'P 1'
#
loop_
_entity.id
_entity.type
_entity.pdbx_description
1 polymer ?
#
loop_
_entity_poly.entity_id
_entity_poly.type
_entity_poly.pdbx_seq_one_letter_code
_entity_poly.pdbx_strand_id
1 'polypeptide(L)' 'MSIDAISVEVFKNLFISICEEMGVALQRTSYSPNIKERRDYSC' A
#
# COMPACT_ATOMS: atom_id res chain seq x y z
N MET A 1 20.37 16.13 10.57
CA MET A 1 19.10 15.68 11.15
C MET A 1 19.33 14.28 11.69
N SER A 2 19.25 14.08 13.01
CA SER A 2 19.27 12.74 13.59
C SER A 2 17.92 12.08 13.34
N ILE A 3 17.90 10.87 12.79
CA ILE A 3 16.67 10.09 12.64
C ILE A 3 16.26 9.63 14.03
N ASP A 4 15.14 10.15 14.54
CA ASP A 4 14.57 9.76 15.83
C ASP A 4 13.41 8.76 15.65
N ALA A 5 13.02 8.11 16.74
CA ALA A 5 12.00 7.06 16.72
C ALA A 5 10.63 7.55 16.22
N ILE A 6 10.27 8.82 16.48
CA ILE A 6 9.01 9.41 16.01
C ILE A 6 9.07 9.57 14.49
N SER A 7 10.17 10.14 13.98
CA SER A 7 10.38 10.28 12.54
C SER A 7 10.28 8.93 11.81
N VAL A 8 10.88 7.87 12.36
CA VAL A 8 10.81 6.51 11.77
C VAL A 8 9.37 6.01 11.71
N GLU A 9 8.60 6.15 12.78
CA GLU A 9 7.22 5.67 12.81
C GLU A 9 6.32 6.47 11.86
N VAL A 10 6.53 7.79 11.74
CA VAL A 10 5.81 8.62 10.77
C VAL A 10 6.10 8.15 9.34
N PHE A 11 7.36 7.95 8.98
CA PHE A 11 7.72 7.46 7.64
C PHE A 11 7.16 6.07 7.37
N LYS A 12 7.24 5.15 8.33
CA LYS A 12 6.65 3.82 8.23
C LYS A 12 5.15 3.89 7.90
N ASN A 13 4.38 4.70 8.64
CA ASN A 13 2.95 4.84 8.38
C ASN A 13 2.65 5.49 7.03
N LEU A 14 3.45 6.48 6.61
CA LEU A 14 3.33 7.09 5.28
C LEU A 14 3.54 6.05 4.17
N PHE A 15 4.57 5.21 4.26
CA PHE A 15 4.83 4.18 3.26
C PHE A 15 3.74 3.11 3.23
N ILE A 16 3.27 2.67 4.40
CA ILE A 16 2.16 1.70 4.49
C ILE A 16 0.89 2.28 3.85
N SER A 17 0.53 3.53 4.15
CA SER A 17 -0.64 4.21 3.61
C SER A 17 -0.64 4.24 2.08
N ILE A 18 0.53 4.47 1.45
CA ILE A 18 0.66 4.50 -0.01
C ILE A 18 0.37 3.12 -0.61
N CYS A 19 0.93 2.06 -0.03
CA CYS A 19 0.71 0.68 -0.50
C CYS A 19 -0.77 0.28 -0.35
N GLU A 20 -1.42 0.68 0.74
CA GLU A 20 -2.85 0.41 0.97
C GLU A 20 -3.73 1.10 -0.08
N GLU A 21 -3.51 2.39 -0.34
CA GLU A 21 -4.25 3.14 -1.36
C GLU A 21 -4.03 2.56 -2.77
N MET A 22 -2.79 2.21 -3.10
CA MET A 22 -2.43 1.56 -4.36
C MET A 22 -3.17 0.22 -4.54
N GLY A 23 -3.20 -0.60 -3.49
CA GLY A 23 -3.88 -1.90 -3.52
C GLY A 23 -5.38 -1.78 -3.77
N VAL A 24 -6.02 -0.79 -3.15
CA VAL A 24 -7.44 -0.48 -3.39
C VAL A 24 -7.66 0.00 -4.82
N ALA A 25 -6.81 0.90 -5.33
CA ALA A 25 -6.92 1.41 -6.69
C ALA A 25 -6.76 0.28 -7.73
N LEU A 26 -5.77 -0.60 -7.55
CA LEU A 26 -5.51 -1.73 -8.41
C LEU A 26 -6.70 -2.71 -8.45
N GLN A 27 -7.26 -3.05 -7.30
CA GLN A 27 -8.42 -3.96 -7.24
C GLN A 27 -9.65 -3.37 -7.94
N ARG A 28 -9.94 -2.09 -7.70
CA ARG A 28 -11.13 -1.42 -8.24
C ARG A 28 -11.09 -1.26 -9.76
N THR A 29 -9.90 -0.99 -10.30
CA THR A 29 -9.71 -0.69 -11.73
C THR A 29 -9.39 -1.91 -12.58
N SER A 30 -8.97 -3.03 -11.97
CA SER A 30 -8.61 -4.23 -12.72
C SER A 30 -9.81 -4.95 -13.34
N TYR A 31 -9.57 -5.57 -14.50
CA TYR A 31 -10.47 -6.52 -15.15
C TYR A 31 -10.04 -7.98 -14.97
N SER A 32 -8.84 -8.23 -14.45
CA SER A 32 -8.33 -9.59 -14.25
C SER A 32 -9.00 -10.25 -13.04
N PRO A 33 -9.59 -11.45 -13.17
CA PRO A 33 -10.19 -12.15 -12.04
C PRO A 33 -9.13 -12.54 -10.98
N ASN A 34 -7.87 -12.75 -11.38
CA ASN A 34 -6.78 -12.96 -10.43
C ASN A 34 -6.59 -11.75 -9.50
N ILE A 35 -6.77 -10.53 -10.00
CA ILE A 35 -6.63 -9.31 -9.20
C ILE A 35 -7.95 -8.94 -8.51
N LYS A 36 -9.07 -8.94 -9.22
CA LYS A 36 -10.35 -8.42 -8.72
C LYS A 36 -11.02 -9.33 -7.70
N GLU A 37 -10.96 -10.64 -7.95
CA GLU A 37 -11.67 -11.66 -7.15
C GLU A 37 -10.71 -12.39 -6.23
N ARG A 38 -9.63 -12.94 -6.79
CA ARG A 38 -8.65 -13.74 -6.02
C ARG A 38 -7.68 -12.89 -5.21
N ARG A 39 -7.56 -11.60 -5.53
CA ARG A 39 -6.65 -10.64 -4.90
C ARG A 39 -5.18 -11.12 -4.92
N ASP A 40 -4.80 -11.79 -5.99
CA ASP A 40 -3.43 -12.24 -6.26
C ASP A 40 -2.57 -11.06 -6.75
N TYR A 41 -2.32 -10.10 -5.86
CA TYR A 41 -1.44 -8.94 -6.12
C TYR A 41 -0.81 -8.44 -4.82
N SER A 42 0.29 -7.70 -4.94
CA SER A 42 0.94 -6.99 -3.85
C SER A 42 1.24 -5.55 -4.25
N CYS A 43 1.20 -4.65 -3.28
CA CYS A 43 1.58 -3.24 -3.42
C CYS A 43 2.62 -2.88 -2.38
#